data_AF-A0AAV8EKC9-F1
#
_entry.id   AF-A0AAV8EKC9-F1
#
_cell.length_a   1.000
_cell.length_b   1.000
_cell.length_c   1.000
_cell.angle_alpha   90.00
_cell.angle_beta   90.00
_cell.angle_gamma   90.00
#
_symmetry.space_group_name_H-M   'P 1'
#
loop_
_entity.id
_entity.type
_entity.pdbx_description
1 polymer ?
#
loop_
_entity_poly.entity_id
_entity_poly.type
_entity_poly.pdbx_seq_one_letter_code
_entity_poly.pdbx_strand_id
1 'polypeptide(L)'
;MEAMATTKLLSSPPLQTSHEFPNRTLVRSTQRVSIKAMAKAKGTSHSSRRTLSSNWDLSERLRRPTSFPSLDQLDTNDMLLKQRIVFLGSQVESVAADLIVSQLLLLDANDPSKEIKLFINSPGGSITDGMAIYDGMKLCRADISTVCMGLAANVAAFLLACGTRGKRFCMPNSRVMIQQPFGAGGGAASNIGIQAREMMYQKTKMLKIYSIVTGKPQDQIELDTDHENFMDPWQAKDYGLVDAVIDDGKPGLIAPTPAAGPPESNYWAFKHGVPTT
;
A
#
# COMPACT_ATOMS: atom_id res chain seq x y z
N MET A 1 46.52 62.21 -20.93
CA MET A 1 47.39 61.52 -19.96
C MET A 1 46.56 60.40 -19.34
N GLU A 2 46.22 59.34 -20.09
CA GLU A 2 47.09 58.17 -20.40
C GLU A 2 47.65 57.51 -19.13
N ALA A 3 47.14 56.33 -18.76
CA ALA A 3 47.83 55.06 -19.01
C ALA A 3 47.05 53.85 -18.46
N MET A 4 47.02 52.81 -19.28
CA MET A 4 46.50 51.45 -19.07
C MET A 4 47.17 50.71 -17.89
N ALA A 5 46.44 49.79 -17.25
CA ALA A 5 47.02 48.54 -16.74
C ALA A 5 45.97 47.41 -16.63
N THR A 6 46.07 46.52 -17.60
CA THR A 6 45.52 45.15 -17.70
C THR A 6 46.05 44.19 -16.63
N THR A 7 45.24 43.28 -16.11
CA THR A 7 45.69 42.00 -15.50
C THR A 7 44.59 40.93 -15.63
N LYS A 8 44.60 40.17 -16.73
CA LYS A 8 44.89 38.72 -16.84
C LYS A 8 43.92 37.75 -16.13
N LEU A 9 43.04 37.18 -16.96
CA LEU A 9 42.36 35.89 -16.82
C LEU A 9 43.38 34.76 -16.60
N LEU A 10 43.14 33.90 -15.61
CA LEU A 10 43.84 32.63 -15.45
C LEU A 10 43.20 31.58 -16.37
N SER A 11 43.94 31.19 -17.40
CA SER A 11 43.71 30.03 -18.25
C SER A 11 44.28 28.77 -17.58
N SER A 12 43.46 27.75 -17.41
CA SER A 12 43.84 26.38 -17.02
C SER A 12 44.51 25.62 -18.18
N PRO A 13 45.58 24.84 -17.93
CA PRO A 13 46.19 23.97 -18.96
C PRO A 13 45.52 22.58 -19.03
N PRO A 14 45.65 21.86 -20.16
CA PRO A 14 44.88 20.65 -20.47
C PRO A 14 45.62 19.35 -20.11
N LEU A 15 44.86 18.29 -19.82
CA LEU A 15 45.34 16.91 -19.92
C LEU A 15 44.23 16.03 -20.53
N GLN A 16 44.45 15.61 -21.78
CA GLN A 16 43.79 14.47 -22.40
C GLN A 16 44.51 13.20 -21.93
N THR A 17 43.77 12.17 -21.51
CA THR A 17 44.02 10.79 -21.93
C THR A 17 42.74 9.97 -21.87
N SER A 18 42.54 9.26 -22.97
CA SER A 18 41.49 8.31 -23.33
C SER A 18 41.46 7.08 -22.43
N HIS A 19 40.27 6.67 -21.99
CA HIS A 19 39.98 5.27 -21.69
C HIS A 19 38.87 4.77 -22.61
N GLU A 20 39.31 4.14 -23.71
CA GLU A 20 38.50 3.31 -24.59
C GLU A 20 38.03 2.05 -23.84
N PHE A 21 36.74 1.74 -23.96
CA PHE A 21 36.17 0.46 -23.60
C PHE A 21 36.52 -0.59 -24.66
N PRO A 22 37.09 -1.76 -24.32
CA PRO A 22 37.30 -2.80 -25.30
C PRO A 22 35.99 -3.55 -25.58
N ASN A 23 35.51 -3.38 -26.81
CA ASN A 23 34.54 -4.24 -27.47
C ASN A 23 35.25 -5.55 -27.86
N ARG A 24 34.77 -6.72 -27.42
CA ARG A 24 35.24 -8.00 -27.99
C ARG A 24 34.16 -9.09 -28.02
N THR A 25 33.53 -9.13 -29.20
CA THR A 25 33.37 -10.30 -30.07
C THR A 25 32.55 -11.51 -29.57
N LEU A 26 31.38 -11.63 -30.20
CA LEU A 26 30.59 -12.85 -30.42
C LEU A 26 31.46 -14.10 -30.68
N VAL A 27 31.30 -15.11 -29.84
CA VAL A 27 31.63 -16.50 -30.19
C VAL A 27 30.32 -17.28 -30.21
N ARG A 28 29.82 -17.53 -31.43
CA ARG A 28 28.79 -18.53 -31.70
C ARG A 28 29.40 -19.91 -31.43
N SER A 29 28.98 -20.57 -30.36
CA SER A 29 29.22 -22.01 -30.21
C SER A 29 28.01 -22.78 -30.75
N THR A 30 28.24 -23.49 -31.84
CA THR A 30 27.30 -24.42 -32.45
C THR A 30 27.20 -25.67 -31.58
N GLN A 31 26.13 -25.83 -30.81
CA GLN A 31 25.77 -27.13 -30.25
C GLN A 31 25.01 -27.95 -31.29
N ARG A 32 25.63 -29.06 -31.69
CA ARG A 32 25.14 -30.06 -32.62
C ARG A 32 23.85 -30.70 -32.09
N VAL A 33 22.80 -30.66 -32.90
CA VAL A 33 21.61 -31.50 -32.75
C VAL A 33 22.01 -32.95 -33.01
N SER A 34 21.90 -33.80 -31.99
CA SER A 34 22.04 -35.25 -32.15
C SER A 34 20.67 -35.86 -32.40
N ILE A 35 20.43 -36.28 -33.63
CA ILE A 35 19.24 -37.02 -34.06
C ILE A 35 19.41 -38.46 -33.56
N LYS A 36 18.71 -38.85 -32.49
CA LYS A 36 18.60 -40.26 -32.10
C LYS A 36 17.49 -40.93 -32.90
N ALA A 37 17.87 -42.05 -33.50
CA ALA A 37 17.10 -42.84 -34.44
C ALA A 37 15.81 -43.41 -33.85
N MET A 38 14.75 -43.40 -34.68
CA MET A 38 13.52 -44.16 -34.49
C MET A 38 13.83 -45.66 -34.52
N ALA A 39 13.73 -46.31 -33.37
CA ALA A 39 13.63 -47.76 -33.28
C ALA A 39 12.16 -48.18 -33.45
N LYS A 40 11.89 -48.83 -34.59
CA LYS A 40 10.62 -49.38 -35.02
C LYS A 40 10.26 -50.59 -34.16
N ALA A 41 9.42 -50.41 -33.15
CA ALA A 41 8.84 -51.53 -32.40
C ALA A 41 7.70 -52.15 -33.22
N LYS A 42 7.88 -53.43 -33.56
CA LYS A 42 6.90 -54.29 -34.25
C LYS A 42 5.57 -54.31 -33.49
N GLY A 43 4.52 -53.81 -34.13
CA GLY A 43 3.15 -53.98 -33.67
C GLY A 43 2.73 -55.44 -33.79
N THR A 44 2.35 -56.03 -32.67
CA THR A 44 1.49 -57.21 -32.63
C THR A 44 0.05 -56.73 -32.78
N SER A 45 -0.51 -56.93 -33.97
CA SER A 45 -1.93 -56.70 -34.27
C SER A 45 -2.77 -57.70 -33.46
N HIS A 46 -3.36 -57.26 -32.36
CA HIS A 46 -4.56 -57.90 -31.81
C HIS A 46 -5.79 -57.15 -32.32
N SER A 47 -6.49 -57.79 -33.25
CA SER A 47 -7.84 -57.38 -33.67
C SER A 47 -8.80 -57.60 -32.51
N SER A 48 -8.93 -56.58 -31.66
CA SER A 48 -10.02 -56.49 -30.69
C SER A 48 -11.29 -56.12 -31.46
N ARG A 49 -12.29 -57.02 -31.45
CA ARG A 49 -13.64 -56.70 -31.95
C ARG A 49 -14.13 -55.46 -31.21
N ARG A 50 -14.31 -54.36 -31.95
CA ARG A 50 -15.02 -53.17 -31.45
C ARG A 50 -16.47 -53.56 -31.18
N THR A 51 -16.78 -53.85 -29.93
CA THR A 51 -18.15 -53.91 -29.42
C THR A 51 -18.66 -52.48 -29.20
N LEU A 52 -19.98 -52.25 -29.22
CA LEU A 52 -20.59 -50.93 -28.96
C LEU A 52 -20.17 -50.29 -27.62
N SER A 53 -19.61 -51.09 -26.70
CA SER A 53 -19.02 -50.65 -25.43
C SER A 53 -17.62 -50.04 -25.53
N SER A 54 -16.88 -50.20 -26.64
CA SER A 54 -15.54 -49.61 -26.79
C SER A 54 -15.55 -48.09 -26.89
N ASN A 55 -16.72 -47.50 -27.17
CA ASN A 55 -16.89 -46.05 -27.27
C ASN A 55 -17.26 -45.42 -25.91
N TRP A 56 -17.45 -46.26 -24.87
CA TRP A 56 -17.73 -45.84 -23.50
C TRP A 56 -16.48 -45.77 -22.62
N ASP A 57 -15.29 -46.01 -23.20
CA ASP A 57 -14.04 -45.76 -22.49
C ASP A 57 -13.80 -44.25 -22.40
N LEU A 58 -14.55 -43.63 -21.49
CA LEU A 58 -14.48 -42.22 -21.13
C LEU A 58 -13.23 -41.92 -20.29
N SER A 59 -12.38 -42.90 -20.01
CA SER A 59 -11.16 -42.72 -19.22
C SER A 59 -10.20 -41.70 -19.84
N GLU A 60 -10.08 -41.65 -21.17
CA GLU A 60 -9.29 -40.64 -21.87
C GLU A 60 -9.97 -39.25 -21.92
N ARG A 61 -11.30 -39.20 -22.01
CA ARG A 61 -12.08 -37.94 -22.08
C ARG A 61 -12.36 -37.30 -20.72
N LEU A 62 -12.34 -38.10 -19.66
CA LEU A 62 -12.43 -37.67 -18.26
C LEU A 62 -11.06 -37.47 -17.63
N ARG A 63 -10.02 -37.28 -18.44
CA ARG A 63 -8.78 -36.67 -17.97
C ARG A 63 -9.07 -35.21 -17.61
N ARG A 64 -9.76 -35.02 -16.48
CA ARG A 64 -9.82 -33.76 -15.76
C ARG A 64 -8.37 -33.28 -15.67
N PRO A 65 -8.06 -32.01 -15.97
CA PRO A 65 -6.73 -31.49 -15.69
C PRO A 65 -6.42 -31.80 -14.22
N THR A 66 -5.46 -32.70 -13.99
CA THR A 66 -5.16 -33.29 -12.67
C THR A 66 -4.37 -32.34 -11.77
N SER A 67 -4.50 -31.04 -11.98
CA SER A 67 -3.98 -30.04 -11.07
C SER A 67 -4.78 -28.76 -11.28
N PHE A 68 -5.81 -28.58 -10.46
CA PHE A 68 -5.99 -27.22 -9.98
C PHE A 68 -4.66 -26.87 -9.29
N PRO A 69 -4.00 -25.76 -9.66
CA PRO A 69 -2.83 -25.33 -8.93
C PRO A 69 -3.19 -25.30 -7.44
N SER A 70 -2.31 -25.81 -6.59
CA SER A 70 -2.53 -25.76 -5.14
C SER A 70 -2.71 -24.30 -4.73
N LEU A 71 -3.46 -24.02 -3.66
CA LEU A 71 -3.62 -22.65 -3.15
C LEU A 71 -2.24 -21.99 -2.91
N ASP A 72 -1.24 -22.79 -2.54
CA ASP A 72 0.16 -22.39 -2.35
C ASP A 72 0.90 -21.99 -3.66
N GLN A 73 0.35 -22.32 -4.83
CA GLN A 73 0.89 -21.96 -6.15
C GLN A 73 0.24 -20.70 -6.74
N LEU A 74 -0.83 -20.17 -6.14
CA LEU A 74 -1.43 -18.90 -6.53
C LEU A 74 -1.00 -17.80 -5.57
N ASP A 75 -0.54 -16.68 -6.12
CA ASP A 75 -0.37 -15.47 -5.31
C ASP A 75 -1.75 -14.98 -4.85
N THR A 76 -2.02 -15.12 -3.56
CA THR A 76 -3.27 -14.68 -2.93
C THR A 76 -3.54 -13.19 -3.16
N ASN A 77 -2.48 -12.37 -3.24
CA ASN A 77 -2.63 -10.94 -3.51
C ASN A 77 -3.13 -10.68 -4.92
N ASP A 78 -2.65 -11.43 -5.91
CA ASP A 78 -3.14 -11.33 -7.30
C ASP A 78 -4.60 -11.75 -7.42
N MET A 79 -5.02 -12.77 -6.66
CA MET A 79 -6.42 -13.20 -6.62
C MET A 79 -7.32 -12.11 -6.03
N LEU A 80 -6.90 -11.50 -4.93
CA LEU A 80 -7.61 -10.39 -4.29
C LEU A 80 -7.62 -9.15 -5.19
N LEU A 81 -6.51 -8.85 -5.86
CA LEU A 81 -6.41 -7.73 -6.79
C LEU A 81 -7.37 -7.89 -7.97
N LYS A 82 -7.56 -9.11 -8.50
CA LYS A 82 -8.60 -9.39 -9.51
C LYS A 82 -10.02 -9.10 -9.00
N GLN A 83 -10.25 -9.20 -7.69
CA GLN A 83 -11.49 -8.80 -7.02
C GLN A 83 -11.49 -7.31 -6.61
N ARG A 84 -10.50 -6.54 -7.06
CA ARG A 84 -10.30 -5.10 -6.76
C ARG A 84 -10.06 -4.81 -5.28
N ILE A 85 -9.43 -5.77 -4.59
CA ILE A 85 -9.07 -5.67 -3.18
C ILE A 85 -7.57 -5.42 -3.08
N VAL A 86 -7.20 -4.34 -2.36
CA VAL A 86 -5.83 -3.92 -2.07
C VAL A 86 -5.63 -3.91 -0.57
N PHE A 87 -4.47 -4.36 -0.09
CA PHE A 87 -4.15 -4.43 1.33
C PHE A 87 -2.97 -3.53 1.69
N LEU A 88 -3.18 -2.66 2.68
CA LEU A 88 -2.14 -2.00 3.46
C LEU A 88 -2.02 -2.71 4.81
N GLY A 89 -1.23 -3.79 4.84
CA GLY A 89 -1.09 -4.66 6.03
C GLY A 89 0.21 -4.47 6.82
N SER A 90 1.06 -3.53 6.41
CA SER A 90 2.39 -3.29 6.98
C SER A 90 2.59 -1.82 7.33
N GLN A 91 3.75 -1.51 7.89
CA GLN A 91 4.22 -0.13 7.99
C GLN A 91 4.25 0.55 6.61
N VAL A 92 3.93 1.84 6.57
CA VAL A 92 3.95 2.65 5.35
C VAL A 92 5.38 3.08 5.08
N GLU A 93 5.96 2.50 4.03
CA GLU A 93 7.31 2.77 3.52
C GLU A 93 7.29 2.68 2.00
N SER A 94 8.33 3.19 1.33
CA SER A 94 8.35 3.38 -0.12
C SER A 94 7.98 2.14 -0.92
N VAL A 95 8.49 0.95 -0.57
CA VAL A 95 8.17 -0.29 -1.30
C VAL A 95 6.68 -0.64 -1.20
N ALA A 96 6.10 -0.54 0.00
CA ALA A 96 4.69 -0.82 0.22
C ALA A 96 3.80 0.23 -0.45
N ALA A 97 4.19 1.50 -0.39
CA ALA A 97 3.47 2.60 -1.02
C ALA A 97 3.49 2.51 -2.55
N ASP A 98 4.65 2.26 -3.15
CA ASP A 98 4.79 2.10 -4.60
C ASP A 98 3.94 0.94 -5.12
N LEU A 99 3.89 -0.17 -4.38
CA LEU A 99 3.05 -1.32 -4.71
C LEU A 99 1.56 -0.94 -4.66
N ILE A 100 1.11 -0.30 -3.59
CA ILE A 100 -0.29 0.13 -3.44
C ILE A 100 -0.67 1.11 -4.54
N VAL A 101 0.14 2.14 -4.79
CA VAL A 101 -0.12 3.12 -5.86
C VAL A 101 -0.20 2.44 -7.21
N SER A 102 0.73 1.53 -7.52
CA SER A 102 0.72 0.76 -8.77
C SER A 102 -0.55 -0.07 -8.92
N GLN A 103 -0.99 -0.73 -7.84
CA GLN A 103 -2.23 -1.52 -7.83
C GLN A 103 -3.47 -0.65 -8.02
N LEU A 104 -3.56 0.52 -7.36
CA LEU A 104 -4.67 1.46 -7.54
C LEU A 104 -4.79 1.92 -9.00
N LEU A 105 -3.67 2.35 -9.60
CA LEU A 105 -3.64 2.81 -10.98
C LEU A 105 -3.99 1.70 -11.98
N LEU A 106 -3.50 0.48 -11.74
CA LEU A 106 -3.84 -0.69 -12.55
C LEU A 106 -5.34 -0.99 -12.52
N LEU A 107 -5.95 -0.96 -11.33
CA LEU A 107 -7.38 -1.21 -11.16
C LEU A 107 -8.24 -0.12 -11.78
N ASP A 108 -7.84 1.16 -11.68
CA ASP A 108 -8.53 2.27 -12.34
C ASP A 108 -8.45 2.18 -13.87
N ALA A 109 -7.27 1.82 -14.41
CA ALA A 109 -7.08 1.65 -15.84
C ALA A 109 -7.93 0.49 -16.40
N ASN A 110 -8.06 -0.60 -15.63
CA ASN A 110 -8.84 -1.77 -16.04
C ASN A 110 -10.35 -1.50 -16.06
N ASP A 111 -10.89 -0.85 -15.02
CA ASP A 111 -12.30 -0.47 -14.96
C ASP A 111 -12.49 0.70 -13.97
N PRO A 112 -12.61 1.95 -14.46
CA PRO A 112 -12.77 3.11 -13.60
C PRO A 112 -14.19 3.25 -13.01
N SER A 113 -15.17 2.47 -13.50
CA SER A 113 -16.55 2.54 -13.01
C SER A 113 -16.76 1.72 -11.74
N LYS A 114 -15.87 0.77 -11.47
CA LYS A 114 -15.97 -0.13 -10.33
C LYS A 114 -15.14 0.35 -9.15
N GLU A 115 -15.72 0.23 -7.97
CA GLU A 115 -15.06 0.54 -6.71
C GLU A 115 -13.79 -0.30 -6.49
N ILE A 116 -12.80 0.30 -5.83
CA ILE A 116 -11.59 -0.36 -5.31
C ILE A 116 -11.71 -0.41 -3.78
N LYS A 117 -11.43 -1.55 -3.17
CA LYS A 117 -11.47 -1.73 -1.71
C LYS A 117 -10.06 -1.77 -1.15
N LEU A 118 -9.70 -0.76 -0.37
CA LEU A 118 -8.44 -0.66 0.35
C LEU A 118 -8.65 -1.07 1.82
N PHE A 119 -8.15 -2.26 2.16
CA PHE A 119 -8.14 -2.75 3.53
C PHE A 119 -6.88 -2.28 4.26
N ILE A 120 -7.05 -1.74 5.46
CA ILE A 120 -5.99 -1.09 6.23
C ILE A 120 -5.83 -1.79 7.58
N ASN A 121 -4.62 -2.30 7.81
CA ASN A 121 -4.09 -2.77 9.08
C ASN A 121 -2.63 -2.31 9.20
N SER A 122 -2.41 -1.09 9.65
CA SER A 122 -1.09 -0.47 9.66
C SER A 122 -0.88 0.48 10.84
N PRO A 123 0.32 0.47 11.45
CA PRO A 123 0.72 1.44 12.46
C PRO A 123 1.01 2.84 11.88
N GLY A 124 0.92 3.01 10.55
CA GLY A 124 1.37 4.22 9.85
C GLY A 124 2.82 4.08 9.39
N GLY A 125 3.54 5.20 9.26
CA GLY A 125 4.92 5.20 8.79
C GLY A 125 5.32 6.53 8.16
N SER A 126 6.07 6.46 7.06
CA SER A 126 6.55 7.62 6.31
C SER A 126 5.40 8.47 5.77
N ILE A 127 5.43 9.77 6.09
CA ILE A 127 4.41 10.73 5.67
C ILE A 127 4.44 10.94 4.16
N THR A 128 5.63 11.02 3.57
CA THR A 128 5.78 11.22 2.12
C THR A 128 5.24 10.02 1.35
N ASP A 129 5.53 8.81 1.81
CA ASP A 129 5.03 7.58 1.18
C ASP A 129 3.49 7.46 1.34
N GLY A 130 2.95 7.83 2.51
CA GLY A 130 1.51 7.91 2.69
C GLY A 130 0.84 9.00 1.86
N MET A 131 1.48 10.15 1.67
CA MET A 131 0.99 11.19 0.78
C MET A 131 1.00 10.73 -0.69
N ALA A 132 1.96 9.89 -1.10
CA ALA A 132 1.94 9.27 -2.42
C ALA A 132 0.73 8.34 -2.61
N ILE A 133 0.39 7.52 -1.61
CA ILE A 133 -0.83 6.71 -1.62
C ILE A 133 -2.07 7.61 -1.69
N TYR A 134 -2.13 8.65 -0.87
CA TYR A 134 -3.24 9.61 -0.88
C TYR A 134 -3.43 10.27 -2.25
N ASP A 135 -2.36 10.75 -2.87
CA ASP A 135 -2.43 11.38 -4.19
C ASP A 135 -2.83 10.34 -5.26
N GLY A 136 -2.33 9.10 -5.18
CA GLY A 136 -2.78 7.98 -6.00
C GLY A 136 -4.27 7.69 -5.83
N MET A 137 -4.79 7.75 -4.59
CA MET A 137 -6.21 7.60 -4.31
C MET A 137 -7.04 8.70 -4.96
N LYS A 138 -6.57 9.95 -4.93
CA LYS A 138 -7.29 11.10 -5.53
C LYS A 138 -7.14 11.19 -7.05
N LEU A 139 -6.09 10.60 -7.60
CA LEU A 139 -5.88 10.53 -9.05
C LEU A 139 -6.81 9.51 -9.72
N CYS A 140 -7.18 8.43 -9.01
CA CYS A 140 -8.11 7.44 -9.53
C CYS A 140 -9.51 8.05 -9.78
N ARG A 141 -10.15 7.60 -10.86
CA ARG A 141 -11.55 7.93 -11.18
C ARG A 141 -12.52 7.01 -10.43
N ALA A 142 -12.12 5.76 -10.23
CA ALA A 142 -12.83 4.81 -9.41
C ALA A 142 -12.93 5.28 -7.96
N ASP A 143 -14.09 5.05 -7.35
CA ASP A 143 -14.25 5.23 -5.91
C ASP A 143 -13.34 4.28 -5.14
N ILE A 144 -12.76 4.77 -4.05
CA ILE A 144 -11.90 3.98 -3.16
C ILE A 144 -12.60 3.85 -1.82
N SER A 145 -13.13 2.66 -1.54
CA SER A 145 -13.62 2.31 -0.22
C SER A 145 -12.45 1.94 0.67
N THR A 146 -12.43 2.48 1.89
CA THR A 146 -11.42 2.16 2.90
C THR A 146 -12.06 1.34 4.02
N VAL A 147 -11.37 0.28 4.46
CA VAL A 147 -11.86 -0.58 5.54
C VAL A 147 -10.76 -0.82 6.55
N CYS A 148 -10.93 -0.37 7.79
CA CYS A 148 -10.01 -0.68 8.89
C CYS A 148 -10.29 -2.06 9.47
N MET A 149 -9.26 -2.92 9.49
CA MET A 149 -9.29 -4.24 10.10
C MET A 149 -8.08 -4.41 11.02
N GLY A 150 -8.26 -4.30 12.32
CA GLY A 150 -7.15 -4.30 13.28
C GLY A 150 -6.78 -2.87 13.66
N LEU A 151 -5.72 -2.31 13.08
CA LEU A 151 -5.23 -0.97 13.44
C LEU A 151 -5.15 -0.05 12.22
N ALA A 152 -5.64 1.19 12.35
CA ALA A 152 -5.28 2.28 11.45
C ALA A 152 -4.72 3.43 12.30
N ALA A 153 -3.40 3.59 12.29
CA ALA A 153 -2.69 4.52 13.15
C ALA A 153 -1.92 5.56 12.32
N ASN A 154 -1.85 6.81 12.80
CA ASN A 154 -1.07 7.88 12.21
C ASN A 154 -1.42 8.09 10.71
N VAL A 155 -0.46 7.94 9.80
CA VAL A 155 -0.66 8.07 8.35
C VAL A 155 -1.65 7.02 7.81
N ALA A 156 -1.80 5.86 8.44
CA ALA A 156 -2.81 4.89 8.04
C ALA A 156 -4.24 5.32 8.44
N ALA A 157 -4.40 5.99 9.60
CA ALA A 157 -5.67 6.62 9.97
C ALA A 157 -6.04 7.76 9.02
N PHE A 158 -5.03 8.50 8.54
CA PHE A 158 -5.19 9.55 7.55
C PHE A 158 -5.71 8.97 6.23
N LEU A 159 -5.09 7.90 5.73
CA LEU A 159 -5.53 7.20 4.51
C LEU A 159 -6.94 6.62 4.65
N LEU A 160 -7.25 6.02 5.80
CA LEU A 160 -8.60 5.55 6.13
C LEU A 160 -9.64 6.67 5.97
N ALA A 161 -9.37 7.84 6.56
CA ALA A 161 -10.27 8.98 6.51
C ALA A 161 -10.39 9.62 5.12
N CYS A 162 -9.38 9.43 4.27
CA CYS A 162 -9.31 9.99 2.92
C CYS A 162 -9.98 9.12 1.83
N GLY A 163 -10.56 7.96 2.19
CA GLY A 163 -11.41 7.18 1.28
C GLY A 163 -12.60 7.99 0.74
N THR A 164 -13.29 7.45 -0.26
CA THR A 164 -14.48 8.07 -0.83
C THR A 164 -15.55 8.23 0.26
N ARG A 165 -16.12 9.44 0.39
CA ARG A 165 -17.14 9.76 1.40
C ARG A 165 -18.36 8.84 1.24
N GLY A 166 -18.85 8.30 2.35
CA GLY A 166 -19.90 7.29 2.39
C GLY A 166 -19.40 5.85 2.21
N LYS A 167 -18.09 5.65 2.00
CA LYS A 167 -17.48 4.34 1.76
C LYS A 167 -16.27 4.06 2.66
N ARG A 168 -16.18 4.74 3.79
CA ARG A 168 -15.12 4.57 4.81
C ARG A 168 -15.66 3.74 5.96
N PHE A 169 -15.01 2.63 6.28
CA PHE A 169 -15.55 1.63 7.20
C PHE A 169 -14.53 1.19 8.25
N CYS A 170 -15.04 0.76 9.40
CA CYS A 170 -14.28 0.08 10.44
C CYS A 170 -14.92 -1.27 10.80
N MET A 171 -14.10 -2.26 11.15
CA MET A 171 -14.59 -3.46 11.82
C MET A 171 -14.86 -3.20 13.31
N PRO A 172 -15.75 -3.94 13.98
CA PRO A 172 -16.17 -3.63 15.35
C PRO A 172 -15.06 -3.72 16.42
N ASN A 173 -13.94 -4.39 16.11
CA ASN A 173 -12.78 -4.51 17.00
C ASN A 173 -11.59 -3.67 16.55
N SER A 174 -11.72 -2.88 15.48
CA SER A 174 -10.60 -2.10 14.99
C SER A 174 -10.29 -0.92 15.92
N ARG A 175 -9.06 -0.43 15.89
CA ARG A 175 -8.64 0.78 16.57
C ARG A 175 -8.17 1.79 15.55
N VAL A 176 -8.61 3.03 15.71
CA VAL A 176 -8.12 4.15 14.91
C VAL A 176 -7.34 5.07 15.83
N MET A 177 -6.16 5.51 15.41
CA MET A 177 -5.33 6.41 16.22
C MET A 177 -4.83 7.55 15.35
N ILE A 178 -5.15 8.78 15.77
CA ILE A 178 -4.63 9.99 15.14
C ILE A 178 -3.58 10.61 16.06
N GLN A 179 -2.53 11.13 15.45
CA GLN A 179 -1.47 11.88 16.11
C GLN A 179 -0.78 12.79 15.09
N GLN A 180 0.02 13.72 15.59
CA GLN A 180 0.82 14.59 14.75
C GLN A 180 1.95 13.81 14.07
N PRO A 181 2.40 14.27 12.89
CA PRO A 181 3.68 13.90 12.32
C PRO A 181 4.79 13.84 13.35
N PHE A 182 5.54 12.74 13.38
CA PHE A 182 6.77 12.62 14.13
C PHE A 182 7.92 12.31 13.18
N GLY A 183 9.12 12.80 13.49
CA GLY A 183 10.33 12.49 12.74
C GLY A 183 11.57 12.81 13.57
N ALA A 184 12.64 12.05 13.34
CA ALA A 184 13.93 12.32 13.93
C ALA A 184 14.74 13.19 12.96
N GLY A 185 15.30 14.30 13.47
CA GLY A 185 16.18 15.18 12.71
C GLY A 185 17.57 15.24 13.31
N GLY A 186 18.59 15.48 12.48
CA GLY A 186 19.98 15.50 12.91
C GLY A 186 20.91 16.27 11.97
N GLY A 187 22.10 16.61 12.48
CA GLY A 187 23.14 17.34 11.75
C GLY A 187 23.39 18.74 12.28
N ALA A 188 23.98 19.60 11.45
CA ALA A 188 24.24 21.00 11.80
C ALA A 188 22.93 21.74 12.17
N ALA A 189 23.02 22.77 13.03
CA ALA A 189 21.87 23.55 13.47
C ALA A 189 21.01 24.10 12.31
N SER A 190 21.65 24.50 11.20
CA SER A 190 20.97 24.92 9.98
C SER A 190 20.12 23.82 9.36
N ASN A 191 20.61 22.57 9.33
CA ASN A 191 19.90 21.42 8.78
C ASN A 191 18.72 21.04 9.66
N ILE A 192 18.89 21.07 10.98
CA ILE A 192 17.79 20.84 11.94
C ILE A 192 16.68 21.87 11.72
N GLY A 193 17.03 23.16 11.55
CA GLY A 193 16.07 24.21 11.27
C GLY A 193 15.34 24.08 9.92
N ILE A 194 15.96 23.45 8.91
CA ILE A 194 15.30 23.13 7.64
C ILE A 194 14.33 21.96 7.83
N GLN A 195 14.78 20.89 8.49
CA GLN A 195 13.96 19.69 8.72
C GLN A 195 12.72 19.99 9.59
N ALA A 196 12.88 20.84 10.62
CA ALA A 196 11.76 21.28 11.46
C ALA A 196 10.72 22.07 10.65
N ARG A 197 11.15 22.96 9.75
CA ARG A 197 10.23 23.73 8.89
C ARG A 197 9.47 22.82 7.92
N GLU A 198 10.15 21.83 7.34
CA GLU A 198 9.50 20.85 6.46
C GLU A 198 8.46 20.00 7.23
N MET A 199 8.78 19.58 8.45
CA MET A 199 7.85 18.84 9.30
C MET A 199 6.62 19.67 9.67
N MET A 200 6.79 20.96 10.00
CA MET A 200 5.67 21.87 10.24
C MET A 200 4.79 22.05 9.00
N TYR A 201 5.41 22.11 7.81
CA TYR A 201 4.68 22.18 6.55
C TYR A 201 3.83 20.92 6.32
N GLN A 202 4.41 19.73 6.53
CA GLN A 202 3.69 18.45 6.42
C GLN A 202 2.53 18.36 7.43
N LYS A 203 2.77 18.74 8.70
CA LYS A 203 1.73 18.84 9.74
C LYS A 203 0.58 19.72 9.28
N THR A 204 0.86 20.95 8.85
CA THR A 204 -0.17 21.90 8.42
C THR A 204 -0.99 21.35 7.25
N LYS A 205 -0.33 20.71 6.27
CA LYS A 205 -1.00 20.10 5.11
C LYS A 205 -1.94 18.97 5.52
N MET A 206 -1.49 18.07 6.40
CA MET A 206 -2.31 16.96 6.90
C MET A 206 -3.50 17.45 7.73
N LEU A 207 -3.29 18.42 8.63
CA LEU A 207 -4.36 19.00 9.46
C LEU A 207 -5.48 19.61 8.58
N LYS A 208 -5.10 20.32 7.52
CA LYS A 208 -6.05 20.90 6.57
C LYS A 208 -6.86 19.83 5.85
N ILE A 209 -6.22 18.75 5.40
CA ILE A 209 -6.92 17.64 4.74
C ILE A 209 -7.85 16.92 5.73
N TYR A 210 -7.39 16.65 6.95
CA TYR A 210 -8.23 16.09 8.02
C TYR A 210 -9.47 16.94 8.28
N SER A 211 -9.30 18.26 8.38
CA SER A 211 -10.42 19.20 8.55
C SER A 211 -11.45 19.06 7.43
N ILE A 212 -11.01 18.94 6.17
CA ILE A 212 -11.89 18.76 5.01
C ILE A 212 -12.64 17.42 5.07
N VAL A 213 -11.95 16.30 5.35
CA VAL A 213 -12.56 14.96 5.29
C VAL A 213 -13.42 14.62 6.51
N THR A 214 -13.11 15.20 7.68
CA THR A 214 -13.89 15.01 8.92
C THR A 214 -14.99 16.06 9.10
N GLY A 215 -14.84 17.23 8.49
CA GLY A 215 -15.73 18.39 8.70
C GLY A 215 -15.49 19.14 10.01
N LYS A 216 -14.44 18.81 10.78
CA LYS A 216 -14.07 19.52 12.01
C LYS A 216 -13.17 20.72 11.71
N PRO A 217 -13.20 21.79 12.53
CA PRO A 217 -12.30 22.92 12.36
C PRO A 217 -10.84 22.48 12.56
N GLN A 218 -9.91 23.11 11.84
CA GLN A 218 -8.49 22.75 11.87
C GLN A 218 -7.91 22.82 13.29
N ASP A 219 -8.28 23.83 14.08
CA ASP A 219 -7.82 24.01 15.47
C ASP A 219 -8.20 22.82 16.37
N GLN A 220 -9.39 22.25 16.15
CA GLN A 220 -9.83 21.06 16.89
C GLN A 220 -9.02 19.82 16.49
N ILE A 221 -8.74 19.65 15.19
CA ILE A 221 -7.88 18.55 14.73
C ILE A 221 -6.46 18.70 15.28
N GLU A 222 -5.94 19.93 15.32
CA GLU A 222 -4.60 20.19 15.86
C GLU A 222 -4.50 19.79 17.33
N LEU A 223 -5.47 20.18 18.16
CA LEU A 223 -5.56 19.76 19.55
C LEU A 223 -5.70 18.23 19.68
N ASP A 224 -6.59 17.63 18.90
CA ASP A 224 -6.89 16.19 18.99
C ASP A 224 -5.78 15.30 18.42
N THR A 225 -4.79 15.87 17.73
CA THR A 225 -3.63 15.16 17.19
C THR A 225 -2.33 15.49 17.92
N ASP A 226 -2.32 16.42 18.88
CA ASP A 226 -1.09 16.81 19.58
C ASP A 226 -0.42 15.61 20.30
N HIS A 227 -1.24 14.70 20.82
CA HIS A 227 -0.82 13.42 21.37
C HIS A 227 -1.52 12.26 20.66
N GLU A 228 -1.11 11.03 21.00
CA GLU A 228 -1.80 9.81 20.57
C GLU A 228 -3.24 9.80 21.06
N ASN A 229 -4.17 9.85 20.12
CA ASN A 229 -5.59 9.84 20.38
C ASN A 229 -6.21 8.58 19.75
N PHE A 230 -6.43 7.57 20.60
CA PHE A 230 -7.02 6.30 20.19
C PHE A 230 -8.54 6.35 20.30
N MET A 231 -9.19 5.87 19.25
CA MET A 231 -10.63 5.78 19.11
C MET A 231 -11.03 4.32 18.84
N ASP A 232 -12.13 3.90 19.45
CA ASP A 232 -12.86 2.73 19.00
C ASP A 232 -13.58 3.02 17.65
N PRO A 233 -14.16 2.00 16.98
CA PRO A 233 -14.81 2.18 15.68
C PRO A 233 -15.98 3.17 15.69
N TRP A 234 -16.75 3.22 16.78
CA TRP A 234 -17.92 4.10 16.90
C TRP A 234 -17.48 5.54 17.18
N GLN A 235 -16.49 5.73 18.05
CA GLN A 235 -15.84 7.02 18.26
C GLN A 235 -15.22 7.56 16.97
N ALA A 236 -14.55 6.71 16.19
CA ALA A 236 -13.98 7.10 14.89
C ALA A 236 -15.06 7.52 13.88
N LYS A 237 -16.22 6.86 13.91
CA LYS A 237 -17.39 7.24 13.10
C LYS A 237 -17.95 8.60 13.55
N ASP A 238 -18.18 8.78 14.85
CA ASP A 238 -18.71 10.02 15.41
C ASP A 238 -17.75 11.20 15.23
N TYR A 239 -16.44 10.92 15.19
CA TYR A 239 -15.41 11.89 14.86
C TYR A 239 -15.38 12.25 13.36
N GLY A 240 -15.96 11.42 12.49
CA GLY A 240 -15.99 11.63 11.03
C GLY A 240 -14.77 11.07 10.30
N LEU A 241 -13.96 10.21 10.94
CA LEU A 241 -12.86 9.48 10.30
C LEU A 241 -13.39 8.36 9.40
N VAL A 242 -14.52 7.75 9.77
CA VAL A 242 -15.21 6.73 8.98
C VAL A 242 -16.71 7.04 8.90
N ASP A 243 -17.40 6.43 7.95
CA ASP A 243 -18.84 6.62 7.72
C ASP A 243 -19.68 5.57 8.45
N ALA A 244 -19.19 4.32 8.55
CA ALA A 244 -19.92 3.24 9.22
C ALA A 244 -19.00 2.19 9.86
N VAL A 245 -19.56 1.47 10.84
CA VAL A 245 -18.95 0.27 11.44
C VAL A 245 -19.65 -0.94 10.82
N ILE A 246 -18.89 -1.91 10.31
CA ILE A 246 -19.43 -3.14 9.71
C ILE A 246 -19.78 -4.10 10.85
N ASP A 247 -20.96 -3.91 11.42
CA ASP A 247 -21.54 -4.79 12.43
C ASP A 247 -22.79 -5.47 11.86
N ASP A 248 -22.64 -6.70 11.38
CA ASP A 248 -23.74 -7.51 10.86
C ASP A 248 -24.60 -8.14 11.99
N GLY A 249 -24.36 -7.80 13.27
CA GLY A 249 -25.04 -8.41 14.41
C GLY A 249 -24.67 -9.89 14.63
N LYS A 250 -23.60 -10.37 14.00
CA LYS A 250 -23.10 -11.74 14.15
C LYS A 250 -22.58 -11.93 15.57
N PRO A 251 -23.08 -12.91 16.34
CA PRO A 251 -22.63 -13.14 17.70
C PRO A 251 -21.12 -13.42 17.73
N GLY A 252 -20.39 -12.71 18.58
CA GLY A 252 -18.94 -12.82 18.72
C GLY A 252 -18.11 -11.95 17.77
N LEU A 253 -18.72 -11.14 16.90
CA LEU A 253 -17.98 -10.19 16.07
C LEU A 253 -17.40 -9.04 16.89
N ILE A 254 -18.08 -8.64 17.98
CA ILE A 254 -17.59 -7.67 18.95
C ILE A 254 -16.81 -8.42 20.04
N ALA A 255 -15.56 -8.05 20.24
CA ALA A 255 -14.70 -8.59 21.27
C ALA A 255 -15.19 -8.16 22.66
N PRO A 256 -15.06 -9.01 23.69
CA PRO A 256 -15.42 -8.64 25.06
C PRO A 256 -14.64 -7.41 25.49
N THR A 257 -15.34 -6.32 25.81
CA THR A 257 -14.71 -5.11 26.36
C THR A 257 -14.75 -5.21 27.89
N PRO A 258 -13.67 -4.89 28.61
CA PRO A 258 -13.76 -4.71 30.06
C PRO A 258 -14.80 -3.61 30.39
N ALA A 259 -15.46 -3.73 31.56
CA ALA A 259 -16.53 -2.79 31.95
C ALA A 259 -16.04 -1.33 32.09
N ALA A 260 -14.74 -1.16 32.37
CA ALA A 260 -14.03 0.07 32.11
C ALA A 260 -13.49 0.00 30.68
N GLY A 261 -13.80 0.98 29.84
CA GLY A 261 -13.22 1.08 28.50
C GLY A 261 -11.68 1.03 28.51
N PRO A 262 -11.03 1.04 27.34
CA PRO A 262 -9.57 1.21 27.30
C PRO A 262 -9.18 2.41 28.18
N PRO A 263 -8.10 2.30 28.98
CA PRO A 263 -7.74 3.34 29.93
C PRO A 263 -7.68 4.68 29.20
N GLU A 264 -8.46 5.63 29.70
CA GLU A 264 -8.49 6.99 29.15
C GLU A 264 -7.05 7.51 29.11
N SER A 265 -6.58 7.88 27.92
CA SER A 265 -5.24 8.46 27.83
C SER A 265 -5.24 9.76 28.64
N ASN A 266 -4.13 10.09 29.30
CA ASN A 266 -4.03 11.26 30.20
C ASN A 266 -4.48 12.59 29.54
N TYR A 267 -4.54 12.65 28.22
CA TYR A 267 -5.08 13.79 27.46
C TYR A 267 -6.62 13.90 27.50
N TRP A 268 -7.34 12.77 27.59
CA TRP A 268 -8.79 12.76 27.82
C TRP A 268 -9.13 13.42 29.16
N ALA A 269 -8.37 13.10 30.22
CA ALA A 269 -8.55 13.71 31.54
C ALA A 269 -8.29 15.23 31.50
N PHE A 270 -7.24 15.66 30.79
CA PHE A 270 -6.95 17.08 30.56
C PHE A 270 -8.08 17.80 29.80
N LYS A 271 -8.62 17.19 28.74
CA LYS A 271 -9.71 17.76 27.91
C LYS A 271 -11.05 17.86 28.65
N HIS A 272 -11.31 16.96 29.59
CA HIS A 272 -12.56 16.89 30.34
C HIS A 272 -12.47 17.43 31.78
N GLY A 273 -11.33 18.05 32.15
CA GLY A 273 -11.13 18.62 33.48
C GLY A 273 -11.16 17.56 34.60
N VAL A 274 -10.90 16.30 34.26
CA VAL A 274 -10.81 15.22 35.24
C VAL A 274 -9.42 15.29 35.88
N PRO A 275 -9.31 15.42 37.22
CA PRO A 275 -8.01 15.51 37.87
C PRO A 275 -7.21 14.23 37.61
N THR A 276 -6.03 14.36 37.02
CA THR A 276 -5.07 13.26 36.92
C THR A 276 -4.50 13.01 38.33
N THR A 277 -4.81 11.86 38.92
CA THR A 277 -4.24 11.38 40.20
C THR A 277 -2.83 10.83 40.02
#